data_AF-A0A9D8MZM1-F1
#
_entry.id   AF-A0A9D8MZM1-F1
#
_cell.length_a   1.000
_cell.length_b   1.000
_cell.length_c   1.000
_cell.angle_alpha   90.00
_cell.angle_beta   90.00
_cell.angle_gamma   90.00
#
_symmetry.space_group_name_H-M   'P 1'
#
loop_
_entity.id
_entity.type
_entity.pdbx_description
1 polymer ?
#
loop_
_entity_poly.entity_id
_entity_poly.type
_entity_poly.pdbx_seq_one_letter_code
_entity_poly.pdbx_strand_id
1 'polypeptide(L)'
;MIKQFLDIVKRYFRPYKMYIVWSIVLNFVAQWLNVFSFVVLIPILNILFKIDQNVYTYKEWTWGTLNKDLIVNNAYAWVQGQISTNGAFLTLCLMGGILVFMTCLKCIGYWGAANIMMPLSTGVVRDIRMDMYNKVMRLPLSFFSAERKGDIIVRMSTDIQIVENSVTSAISTLIQQPIAIIICFVTLFTVSWQLTVFVLVVTPPAAWLMGTVTKRLKNQSA
;
A
#
# COMPACT_ATOMS: atom_id res chain seq x y z
N MET A 1 3.95 0.21 -25.20
CA MET A 1 4.69 0.48 -23.96
C MET A 1 4.22 -0.37 -22.78
N ILE A 2 2.98 -0.21 -22.26
CA ILE A 2 2.50 -0.97 -21.08
C ILE A 2 2.46 -2.49 -21.29
N LYS A 3 2.03 -2.97 -22.47
CA LYS A 3 2.01 -4.42 -22.79
C LYS A 3 3.42 -5.04 -22.84
N GLN A 4 4.38 -4.33 -23.45
CA GLN A 4 5.79 -4.77 -23.50
C GLN A 4 6.43 -4.80 -22.11
N PHE A 5 6.13 -3.81 -21.26
CA PHE A 5 6.55 -3.81 -19.86
C PHE A 5 5.95 -5.00 -19.08
N LEU A 6 4.65 -5.25 -19.26
CA LEU A 6 3.96 -6.40 -18.65
C LEU A 6 4.52 -7.75 -19.11
N ASP A 7 4.91 -7.89 -20.38
CA ASP A 7 5.50 -9.12 -20.89
C ASP A 7 6.92 -9.36 -20.36
N ILE A 8 7.72 -8.30 -20.22
CA ILE A 8 9.05 -8.35 -19.59
C ILE A 8 8.90 -8.74 -18.11
N VAL A 9 8.03 -8.06 -17.38
CA VAL A 9 7.69 -8.36 -15.98
C VAL A 9 7.24 -9.82 -15.84
N LYS A 10 6.32 -10.29 -16.67
CA LYS A 10 5.80 -11.67 -16.62
C LYS A 10 6.88 -12.73 -16.87
N ARG A 11 7.89 -12.43 -17.70
CA ARG A 11 9.01 -13.35 -17.97
C ARG A 11 9.95 -13.47 -16.77
N TYR A 12 10.29 -12.36 -16.12
CA TYR A 12 11.19 -12.34 -14.95
C TYR A 12 10.48 -12.70 -13.61
N PHE A 13 9.14 -12.69 -13.57
CA PHE A 13 8.35 -13.02 -12.36
C PHE A 13 8.16 -14.52 -12.11
N ARG A 14 8.39 -15.38 -13.11
CA ARG A 14 8.15 -16.83 -12.99
C ARG A 14 8.94 -17.53 -11.86
N PRO A 15 10.23 -17.22 -11.61
CA PRO A 15 10.99 -17.86 -10.54
C PRO A 15 10.71 -17.32 -9.12
N TYR A 16 10.17 -16.11 -8.97
CA TYR A 16 10.01 -15.44 -7.67
C TYR A 16 8.57 -15.41 -7.13
N LYS A 17 7.67 -16.25 -7.67
CA LYS A 17 6.25 -16.28 -7.31
C LYS A 17 6.00 -16.41 -5.80
N MET A 18 6.82 -17.18 -5.08
CA MET A 18 6.67 -17.39 -3.64
C MET A 18 6.90 -16.09 -2.84
N TYR A 19 7.92 -15.30 -3.21
CA TYR A 19 8.20 -14.01 -2.57
C TYR A 19 7.09 -13.00 -2.84
N ILE A 20 6.54 -13.01 -4.05
CA ILE A 20 5.42 -12.15 -4.42
C ILE A 20 4.18 -12.49 -3.59
N VAL A 21 3.86 -13.78 -3.45
CA VAL A 21 2.72 -14.23 -2.62
C VAL A 21 2.89 -13.79 -1.17
N TRP A 22 4.06 -13.99 -0.58
CA TRP A 22 4.33 -13.54 0.80
C TRP A 22 4.25 -12.02 0.96
N SER A 23 4.78 -11.25 0.01
CA SER A 23 4.68 -9.79 0.04
C SER A 23 3.23 -9.33 -0.07
N ILE A 24 2.43 -9.94 -0.95
CA ILE A 24 0.99 -9.64 -1.10
C ILE A 24 0.24 -9.92 0.21
N VAL A 25 0.47 -11.08 0.84
CA VAL A 25 -0.19 -11.45 2.10
C VAL A 25 0.17 -10.48 3.22
N LEU A 26 1.46 -10.15 3.40
CA LEU A 26 1.87 -9.18 4.42
C LEU A 26 1.33 -7.77 4.16
N ASN A 27 1.31 -7.34 2.89
CA ASN A 27 0.75 -6.04 2.52
C ASN A 27 -0.75 -5.99 2.79
N PHE A 28 -1.46 -7.08 2.48
CA PHE A 28 -2.89 -7.22 2.77
C PHE A 28 -3.18 -7.11 4.26
N VAL A 29 -2.43 -7.85 5.10
CA VAL A 29 -2.55 -7.77 6.56
C VAL A 29 -2.24 -6.35 7.07
N ALA A 30 -1.16 -5.72 6.58
CA ALA A 30 -0.78 -4.36 6.97
C ALA A 30 -1.87 -3.33 6.62
N GLN A 31 -2.51 -3.47 5.46
CA GLN A 31 -3.61 -2.60 5.06
C GLN A 31 -4.90 -2.86 5.84
N TRP A 32 -5.17 -4.10 6.23
CA TRP A 32 -6.27 -4.38 7.15
C TRP A 32 -6.04 -3.70 8.50
N LEU A 33 -4.83 -3.81 9.06
CA LEU A 33 -4.46 -3.14 10.31
C LEU A 33 -4.54 -1.61 10.21
N ASN A 34 -4.25 -1.06 9.03
CA ASN A 34 -4.43 0.36 8.75
C ASN A 34 -5.89 0.80 8.90
N VAL A 35 -6.82 0.06 8.30
CA VAL A 35 -8.26 0.36 8.41
C VAL A 35 -8.70 0.28 9.87
N PHE A 36 -8.28 -0.77 10.59
CA PHE A 36 -8.66 -0.94 11.99
C PHE A 36 -8.15 0.22 12.85
N SER A 37 -6.94 0.73 12.58
CA SER A 37 -6.38 1.89 13.28
C SER A 37 -7.24 3.15 13.10
N PHE A 38 -7.85 3.36 11.93
CA PHE A 38 -8.81 4.44 11.71
C PHE A 38 -10.13 4.24 12.48
N VAL A 39 -10.62 3.00 12.56
CA VAL A 39 -11.85 2.69 13.31
C VAL A 39 -11.68 2.98 14.80
N VAL A 40 -10.51 2.70 15.38
CA VAL A 40 -10.18 3.00 16.79
C VAL A 40 -10.18 4.51 17.08
N LEU A 41 -9.99 5.35 16.07
CA LEU A 41 -9.98 6.81 16.22
C LEU A 41 -11.40 7.36 16.51
N ILE A 42 -12.44 6.71 15.97
CA ILE A 42 -13.84 7.12 16.14
C ILE A 42 -14.27 7.16 17.64
N PRO A 43 -14.11 6.10 18.45
CA PRO A 43 -14.47 6.15 19.86
C PRO A 43 -13.61 7.14 20.64
N ILE A 44 -12.33 7.34 20.28
CA ILE A 44 -11.47 8.35 20.92
C ILE A 44 -12.06 9.75 20.72
N LEU A 45 -12.47 10.09 19.49
CA LEU A 45 -13.13 11.36 19.19
C LEU A 45 -14.46 11.50 19.92
N ASN A 46 -15.28 10.45 19.95
CA ASN A 46 -16.57 10.47 20.64
C ASN A 46 -16.42 10.71 22.15
N ILE A 47 -15.41 10.12 22.78
CA ILE A 47 -15.10 10.36 24.21
C ILE A 47 -14.60 11.79 24.41
N LEU A 48 -13.68 12.26 23.55
CA LEU A 48 -13.05 13.58 23.66
C LEU A 48 -14.07 14.72 23.50
N PHE A 49 -14.94 14.62 22.49
CA PHE A 49 -15.91 15.65 22.13
C PHE A 49 -17.31 15.41 22.69
N LYS A 50 -17.53 14.29 23.39
CA LYS A 50 -18.84 13.88 23.95
C LYS A 50 -19.97 13.91 22.90
N ILE A 51 -19.66 13.42 21.70
CA ILE A 51 -20.55 13.51 20.53
C ILE A 51 -21.75 12.56 20.66
N ASP A 52 -21.58 11.47 21.41
CA ASP A 52 -22.55 10.39 21.49
C ASP A 52 -23.03 10.21 22.94
N GLN A 53 -24.35 10.36 23.17
CA GLN A 53 -25.00 10.11 24.46
C GLN A 53 -25.64 8.71 24.53
N ASN A 54 -25.49 7.88 23.49
CA ASN A 54 -26.11 6.56 23.47
C ASN A 54 -25.44 5.63 24.49
N VAL A 55 -26.26 4.95 25.29
CA VAL A 55 -25.82 3.87 26.18
C VAL A 55 -25.84 2.58 25.40
N TYR A 56 -24.66 2.14 24.97
CA TYR A 56 -24.43 0.88 24.31
C TYR A 56 -24.44 -0.24 25.34
N THR A 57 -25.46 -1.09 25.29
CA THR A 57 -25.55 -2.29 26.14
C THR A 57 -24.97 -3.49 25.43
N TYR A 58 -24.29 -4.36 26.19
CA TYR A 58 -23.82 -5.65 25.68
C TYR A 58 -25.01 -6.45 25.16
N LYS A 59 -24.90 -6.98 23.93
CA LYS A 59 -25.88 -7.89 23.33
C LYS A 59 -25.21 -9.25 23.15
N GLU A 60 -25.89 -10.32 23.53
CA GLU A 60 -25.34 -11.68 23.45
C GLU A 60 -25.03 -12.10 22.01
N TRP A 61 -23.92 -12.84 21.86
CA TRP A 61 -23.47 -13.30 20.57
C TRP A 61 -24.05 -14.68 20.26
N THR A 62 -24.99 -14.75 19.31
CA THR A 62 -25.53 -16.01 18.79
C THR A 62 -25.16 -16.18 17.32
N TRP A 63 -24.84 -17.41 16.89
CA TRP A 63 -24.43 -17.73 15.52
C TRP A 63 -25.44 -17.30 14.43
N GLY A 64 -26.72 -17.14 14.79
CA GLY A 64 -27.79 -16.72 13.86
C GLY A 64 -28.02 -15.20 13.75
N THR A 65 -27.44 -14.38 14.62
CA THR A 65 -27.68 -12.92 14.67
C THR A 65 -26.46 -12.08 14.33
N LEU A 66 -25.35 -12.71 13.91
CA LEU A 66 -24.11 -12.03 13.51
C LEU A 66 -24.35 -10.98 12.42
N ASN A 67 -24.49 -9.73 12.86
CA ASN A 67 -24.61 -8.57 11.99
C ASN A 67 -23.54 -7.53 12.36
N LYS A 68 -23.14 -6.72 11.37
CA LYS A 68 -22.13 -5.64 11.54
C LYS A 68 -22.49 -4.72 12.70
N ASP A 69 -23.77 -4.41 12.86
CA ASP A 69 -24.28 -3.52 13.90
C ASP A 69 -24.12 -4.10 15.31
N LEU A 70 -24.18 -5.43 15.47
CA LEU A 70 -23.91 -6.07 16.77
C LEU A 70 -22.44 -6.01 17.15
N ILE A 71 -21.53 -6.22 16.19
CA ILE A 71 -20.09 -6.14 16.42
C ILE A 71 -19.71 -4.72 16.84
N VAL A 72 -20.23 -3.72 16.13
CA VAL A 72 -20.00 -2.31 16.43
C VAL A 72 -20.60 -1.93 17.79
N ASN A 73 -21.83 -2.33 18.08
CA ASN A 73 -22.47 -2.08 19.37
C ASN A 73 -21.70 -2.72 20.53
N ASN A 74 -21.25 -3.97 20.38
CA ASN A 74 -20.50 -4.66 21.42
C ASN A 74 -19.12 -4.04 21.63
N ALA A 75 -18.46 -3.58 20.56
CA ALA A 75 -17.23 -2.83 20.66
C ALA A 75 -17.44 -1.54 21.48
N TYR A 76 -18.46 -0.73 21.17
CA TYR A 76 -18.77 0.46 21.95
C TYR A 76 -19.20 0.15 23.40
N ALA A 77 -19.94 -0.94 23.64
CA ALA A 77 -20.31 -1.38 24.98
C ALA A 77 -19.07 -1.74 25.82
N TRP A 78 -18.06 -2.39 25.22
CA TRP A 78 -16.79 -2.64 25.89
C TRP A 78 -16.07 -1.34 26.27
N VAL A 79 -16.04 -0.37 25.37
CA VAL A 79 -15.47 0.96 25.64
C VAL A 79 -16.22 1.66 26.76
N GLN A 80 -17.55 1.61 26.75
CA GLN A 80 -18.39 2.24 27.77
C GLN A 80 -18.26 1.57 29.14
N GLY A 81 -18.09 0.24 29.17
CA GLY A 81 -17.72 -0.49 30.38
C GLY A 81 -16.40 0.00 30.98
N GLN A 82 -15.38 0.23 30.14
CA GLN A 82 -14.08 0.78 30.59
C GLN A 82 -14.21 2.23 31.11
N ILE A 83 -15.13 3.02 30.56
CA ILE A 83 -15.40 4.39 31.05
C ILE A 83 -16.02 4.34 32.45
N SER A 84 -16.96 3.42 32.69
CA SER A 84 -17.68 3.32 33.97
C SER A 84 -16.79 2.85 35.13
N THR A 85 -15.76 2.04 34.87
CA THR A 85 -14.88 1.50 35.91
C THR A 85 -13.63 2.34 36.15
N ASN A 86 -12.99 2.84 35.09
CA ASN A 86 -11.66 3.46 35.16
C ASN A 86 -11.66 4.96 34.82
N GLY A 87 -12.82 5.52 34.47
CA GLY A 87 -12.98 6.92 34.08
C GLY A 87 -12.48 7.24 32.67
N ALA A 88 -13.00 8.32 32.08
CA ALA A 88 -12.74 8.68 30.68
C ALA A 88 -11.25 8.87 30.35
N PHE A 89 -10.46 9.42 31.28
CA PHE A 89 -9.02 9.67 31.05
C PHE A 89 -8.22 8.37 30.88
N LEU A 90 -8.45 7.37 31.74
CA LEU A 90 -7.71 6.10 31.67
C LEU A 90 -8.15 5.28 30.45
N THR A 91 -9.45 5.31 30.11
CA THR A 91 -9.95 4.70 28.86
C THR A 91 -9.30 5.32 27.63
N LEU A 92 -9.15 6.65 27.58
CA LEU A 92 -8.46 7.34 26.49
C LEU A 92 -6.98 6.93 26.39
N CYS A 93 -6.27 6.85 27.51
CA CYS A 93 -4.88 6.37 27.54
C CYS A 93 -4.76 4.92 27.05
N LEU A 94 -5.67 4.03 27.48
CA LEU A 94 -5.69 2.63 27.07
C LEU A 94 -5.98 2.49 25.56
N MET A 95 -6.92 3.27 25.03
CA MET A 95 -7.19 3.34 23.59
C MET A 95 -6.01 3.90 22.80
N GLY A 96 -5.36 4.94 23.31
CA GLY A 96 -4.13 5.49 22.74
C GLY A 96 -3.04 4.42 22.67
N GLY A 97 -2.86 3.64 23.74
CA GLY A 97 -1.94 2.50 23.76
C GLY A 97 -2.26 1.43 22.72
N ILE A 98 -3.53 1.07 22.57
CA ILE A 98 -4.00 0.14 21.52
C ILE A 98 -3.68 0.70 20.12
N LEU A 99 -3.94 1.98 19.89
CA LEU A 99 -3.65 2.64 18.61
C LEU A 99 -2.16 2.65 18.29
N VAL A 100 -1.30 2.98 19.26
CA VAL A 100 0.17 2.92 19.09
C VAL A 100 0.62 1.49 18.79
N PHE A 101 0.10 0.51 19.53
CA PHE A 101 0.43 -0.89 19.29
C PHE A 101 0.02 -1.35 17.87
N MET A 102 -1.18 -0.99 17.42
CA MET A 102 -1.68 -1.35 16.10
C MET A 102 -0.94 -0.64 14.96
N THR A 103 -0.60 0.63 15.14
CA THR A 103 0.20 1.37 14.16
C THR A 103 1.62 0.81 14.06
N CYS A 104 2.23 0.41 15.18
CA CYS A 104 3.50 -0.34 15.17
C CYS A 104 3.37 -1.67 14.40
N LEU A 105 2.33 -2.46 14.66
CA LEU A 105 2.12 -3.74 13.97
C LEU A 105 1.93 -3.56 12.46
N LYS A 106 1.15 -2.54 12.07
CA LYS A 106 0.99 -2.10 10.67
C LYS A 106 2.35 -1.76 10.05
N CYS A 107 3.17 -0.95 10.72
CA CYS A 107 4.51 -0.57 10.24
C CYS A 107 5.41 -1.78 10.03
N ILE A 108 5.40 -2.74 10.96
CA ILE A 108 6.14 -4.01 10.82
C ILE A 108 5.64 -4.79 9.60
N GLY A 109 4.32 -4.85 9.38
CA GLY A 109 3.72 -5.50 8.20
C GLY A 109 4.19 -4.87 6.87
N TYR A 110 4.22 -3.55 6.77
CA TYR A 110 4.76 -2.88 5.58
C TYR A 110 6.25 -3.10 5.41
N TRP A 111 7.01 -3.00 6.50
CA TRP A 111 8.46 -3.21 6.46
C TRP A 111 8.79 -4.64 6.04
N GLY A 112 8.07 -5.64 6.56
CA GLY A 112 8.18 -7.03 6.15
C GLY A 112 7.81 -7.24 4.68
N ALA A 113 6.69 -6.66 4.23
CA ALA A 113 6.28 -6.74 2.82
C ALA A 113 7.33 -6.12 1.87
N ALA A 114 7.93 -4.99 2.27
CA ALA A 114 9.00 -4.34 1.52
C ALA A 114 10.28 -5.20 1.51
N ASN A 115 10.67 -5.77 2.65
CA ASN A 115 11.86 -6.61 2.76
C ASN A 115 11.78 -7.87 1.89
N ILE A 116 10.61 -8.53 1.85
CA ILE A 116 10.38 -9.70 0.98
C ILE A 116 10.42 -9.33 -0.51
N MET A 117 10.11 -8.07 -0.85
CA MET A 117 10.12 -7.56 -2.22
C MET A 117 11.51 -7.10 -2.69
N MET A 118 12.44 -6.83 -1.77
CA MET A 118 13.84 -6.49 -2.09
C MET A 118 14.58 -7.58 -2.89
N PRO A 119 14.62 -8.87 -2.48
CA PRO A 119 15.33 -9.92 -3.23
C PRO A 119 14.70 -10.20 -4.60
N LEU A 120 13.40 -9.99 -4.76
CA LEU A 120 12.73 -10.03 -6.06
C LEU A 120 13.30 -8.94 -6.97
N SER A 121 13.35 -7.71 -6.48
CA SER A 121 13.78 -6.56 -7.28
C SER A 121 15.26 -6.65 -7.66
N THR A 122 16.13 -6.99 -6.70
CA THR A 122 17.57 -7.19 -6.97
C THR A 122 17.85 -8.41 -7.83
N GLY A 123 17.03 -9.46 -7.74
CA GLY A 123 17.10 -10.63 -8.61
C GLY A 123 16.80 -10.30 -10.08
N VAL A 124 15.70 -9.58 -10.33
CA VAL A 124 15.34 -9.11 -11.69
C VAL A 124 16.43 -8.23 -12.28
N VAL A 125 16.97 -7.31 -11.48
CA VAL A 125 18.10 -6.44 -11.86
C VAL A 125 19.34 -7.25 -12.25
N ARG A 126 19.70 -8.25 -11.45
CA ARG A 126 20.83 -9.13 -11.73
C ARG A 126 20.67 -9.85 -13.06
N ASP A 127 19.48 -10.36 -13.35
CA ASP A 127 19.21 -11.08 -14.60
C ASP A 127 19.32 -10.17 -15.82
N ILE A 128 18.80 -8.93 -15.74
CA ILE A 128 18.95 -7.91 -16.79
C ILE A 128 20.42 -7.60 -17.05
N ARG A 129 21.21 -7.41 -15.99
CA ARG A 129 22.65 -7.13 -16.08
C ARG A 129 23.39 -8.30 -16.74
N MET A 130 23.04 -9.54 -16.40
CA MET A 130 23.64 -10.74 -16.97
C MET A 130 23.33 -10.89 -18.47
N ASP A 131 22.08 -10.69 -18.87
CA ASP A 131 21.65 -10.74 -20.28
C ASP A 131 22.37 -9.67 -21.12
N MET A 132 22.50 -8.46 -20.58
CA MET A 132 23.19 -7.37 -21.26
C MET A 132 24.69 -7.63 -21.37
N TYR A 133 25.33 -8.10 -20.31
CA TYR A 133 26.75 -8.48 -20.33
C TYR A 133 27.04 -9.55 -21.39
N ASN A 134 26.22 -10.61 -21.43
CA ASN A 134 26.32 -11.66 -22.44
C ASN A 134 26.14 -11.12 -23.87
N LYS A 135 25.26 -10.13 -24.07
CA LYS A 135 25.05 -9.51 -25.37
C LYS A 135 26.28 -8.72 -25.82
N VAL A 136 26.83 -7.89 -24.92
CA VAL A 136 28.04 -7.09 -25.16
C VAL A 136 29.21 -7.98 -25.55
N MET A 137 29.40 -9.10 -24.85
CA MET A 137 30.50 -10.03 -25.07
C MET A 137 30.42 -10.76 -26.44
N ARG A 138 29.23 -10.79 -27.06
CA ARG A 138 28.98 -11.39 -28.38
C ARG A 138 28.99 -10.38 -29.53
N LEU A 139 29.17 -9.08 -29.28
CA LEU A 139 29.21 -8.08 -30.35
C LEU A 139 30.55 -8.11 -31.11
N PRO A 140 30.53 -7.96 -32.45
CA PRO A 140 31.74 -7.93 -33.25
C PRO A 140 32.59 -6.68 -32.95
N LEU A 141 33.92 -6.81 -33.07
CA LEU A 141 34.90 -5.74 -32.83
C LEU A 141 34.64 -4.47 -33.66
N SER A 142 33.99 -4.58 -34.82
CA SER A 142 33.61 -3.42 -35.66
C SER A 142 32.66 -2.46 -34.95
N PHE A 143 31.80 -2.96 -34.07
CA PHE A 143 30.86 -2.13 -33.29
C PHE A 143 31.59 -1.26 -32.25
N PHE A 144 32.70 -1.76 -31.69
CA PHE A 144 33.55 -1.04 -30.74
C PHE A 144 34.56 -0.09 -31.38
N SER A 145 34.66 -0.09 -32.72
CA SER A 145 35.52 0.82 -33.49
C SER A 145 34.78 2.05 -34.01
N ALA A 146 33.44 2.02 -34.09
CA ALA A 146 32.61 3.13 -34.56
C ALA A 146 32.14 4.07 -33.44
N GLU A 147 31.95 3.55 -32.23
CA GLU A 147 31.49 4.33 -31.06
C GLU A 147 32.67 4.71 -30.14
N ARG A 148 32.62 5.90 -29.51
CA ARG A 148 33.60 6.27 -28.47
C ARG A 148 33.48 5.28 -27.31
N LYS A 149 34.55 4.55 -27.00
CA LYS A 149 34.62 3.54 -25.91
C LYS A 149 34.06 4.05 -24.58
N GLY A 150 34.13 5.36 -24.32
CA GLY A 150 33.57 6.01 -23.13
C GLY A 150 32.03 6.13 -23.11
N ASP A 151 31.36 6.31 -24.25
CA ASP A 151 29.89 6.42 -24.29
C ASP A 151 29.22 5.07 -23.98
N ILE A 152 29.84 3.98 -24.45
CA ILE A 152 29.41 2.62 -24.13
C ILE A 152 29.48 2.36 -22.61
N ILE A 153 30.56 2.78 -21.93
CA ILE A 153 30.73 2.60 -20.47
C ILE A 153 29.71 3.43 -19.67
N VAL A 154 29.44 4.67 -20.11
CA VAL A 154 28.43 5.54 -19.49
C VAL A 154 27.03 4.92 -19.63
N ARG A 155 26.64 4.46 -20.82
CA ARG A 155 25.34 3.79 -21.01
C ARG A 155 25.23 2.49 -20.21
N MET A 156 26.31 1.73 -20.08
CA MET A 156 26.28 0.50 -19.26
C MET A 156 26.20 0.76 -17.75
N SER A 157 26.77 1.85 -17.24
CA SER A 157 26.71 2.10 -15.79
C SER A 157 25.51 2.95 -15.41
N THR A 158 25.27 4.02 -16.17
CA THR A 158 24.30 5.07 -15.80
C THR A 158 22.89 4.71 -16.24
N ASP A 159 22.69 4.31 -17.50
CA ASP A 159 21.34 3.98 -17.99
C ASP A 159 20.83 2.68 -17.35
N ILE A 160 21.72 1.70 -17.12
CA ILE A 160 21.35 0.48 -16.39
C ILE A 160 20.90 0.84 -14.98
N GLN A 161 21.67 1.63 -14.22
CA GLN A 161 21.29 1.98 -12.86
C GLN A 161 19.94 2.73 -12.79
N ILE A 162 19.66 3.60 -13.77
CA ILE A 162 18.38 4.30 -13.89
C ILE A 162 17.25 3.29 -14.18
N VAL A 163 17.47 2.35 -15.10
CA VAL A 163 16.51 1.29 -15.42
C VAL A 163 16.28 0.38 -14.21
N GLU A 164 17.33 0.01 -13.47
CA GLU A 164 17.25 -0.81 -12.26
C GLU A 164 16.37 -0.16 -11.19
N ASN A 165 16.62 1.12 -10.90
CA ASN A 165 15.85 1.87 -9.92
C ASN A 165 14.39 2.07 -10.36
N SER A 166 14.17 2.33 -11.65
CA SER A 166 12.84 2.54 -12.22
C SER A 166 12.02 1.24 -12.21
N VAL A 167 12.63 0.12 -12.61
CA VAL A 167 11.99 -1.20 -12.62
C VAL A 167 11.66 -1.64 -11.20
N THR A 168 12.60 -1.52 -10.27
CA THR A 168 12.40 -1.86 -8.85
C THR A 168 11.25 -1.06 -8.23
N SER A 169 11.27 0.27 -8.44
CA SER A 169 10.24 1.16 -7.88
C SER A 169 8.87 0.91 -8.52
N ALA A 170 8.83 0.71 -9.84
CA ALA A 170 7.59 0.41 -10.55
C ALA A 170 6.99 -0.93 -10.10
N ILE A 171 7.81 -1.98 -9.91
CA ILE A 171 7.36 -3.28 -9.42
C ILE A 171 6.76 -3.15 -8.03
N SER A 172 7.47 -2.51 -7.11
CA SER A 172 7.01 -2.33 -5.72
C SER A 172 5.68 -1.58 -5.67
N THR A 173 5.61 -0.47 -6.40
CA THR A 173 4.42 0.38 -6.47
C THR A 173 3.23 -0.35 -7.10
N LEU A 174 3.46 -1.12 -8.16
CA LEU A 174 2.41 -1.85 -8.88
C LEU A 174 1.81 -3.00 -8.08
N ILE A 175 2.53 -3.55 -7.10
CA ILE A 175 2.00 -4.57 -6.18
C ILE A 175 1.31 -3.91 -4.98
N GLN A 176 1.95 -2.93 -4.35
CA GLN A 176 1.46 -2.33 -3.09
C GLN A 176 0.24 -1.45 -3.26
N GLN A 177 0.22 -0.56 -4.26
CA GLN A 177 -0.85 0.42 -4.44
C GLN A 177 -2.22 -0.21 -4.74
N PRO A 178 -2.38 -1.19 -5.65
CA PRO A 178 -3.70 -1.75 -5.91
C PRO A 178 -4.27 -2.50 -4.69
N ILE A 179 -3.44 -3.19 -3.91
CA ILE A 179 -3.88 -3.87 -2.68
C ILE A 179 -4.43 -2.85 -1.68
N ALA A 180 -3.71 -1.74 -1.49
CA ALA A 180 -4.14 -0.63 -0.64
C ALA A 180 -5.49 -0.04 -1.09
N ILE A 181 -5.62 0.21 -2.39
CA ILE A 181 -6.84 0.75 -2.99
C ILE A 181 -8.01 -0.21 -2.79
N ILE A 182 -7.84 -1.50 -3.10
CA ILE A 182 -8.90 -2.52 -2.98
C ILE A 182 -9.40 -2.60 -1.54
N ILE A 183 -8.49 -2.71 -0.57
CA ILE A 183 -8.87 -2.83 0.85
C ILE A 183 -9.57 -1.57 1.32
N CYS A 184 -9.04 -0.39 0.99
CA CYS A 184 -9.67 0.88 1.32
C CYS A 184 -11.08 0.98 0.74
N PHE A 185 -11.26 0.67 -0.55
CA PHE A 185 -12.57 0.68 -1.20
C PHE A 185 -13.56 -0.28 -0.55
N VAL A 186 -13.16 -1.53 -0.33
CA VAL A 186 -14.01 -2.53 0.35
C VAL A 186 -14.45 -1.99 1.71
N THR A 187 -13.55 -1.37 2.47
CA THR A 187 -13.88 -0.85 3.80
C THR A 187 -14.79 0.37 3.77
N LEU A 188 -14.64 1.26 2.79
CA LEU A 188 -15.54 2.39 2.61
C LEU A 188 -16.96 1.91 2.25
N PHE A 189 -17.07 0.95 1.33
CA PHE A 189 -18.34 0.34 0.96
C PHE A 189 -19.01 -0.39 2.13
N THR A 190 -18.24 -1.07 2.98
CA THR A 190 -18.81 -1.72 4.17
C THR A 190 -19.24 -0.70 5.22
N VAL A 191 -18.54 0.42 5.40
CA VAL A 191 -18.91 1.47 6.37
C VAL A 191 -20.18 2.19 5.95
N SER A 192 -20.18 2.85 4.79
CA SER A 192 -21.34 3.55 4.23
C SER A 192 -21.23 3.67 2.71
N TRP A 193 -22.15 3.01 2.01
CA TRP A 193 -22.19 3.03 0.55
C TRP A 193 -22.56 4.42 0.00
N GLN A 194 -23.40 5.19 0.71
CA GLN A 194 -23.88 6.52 0.28
C GLN A 194 -22.73 7.55 0.24
N LEU A 195 -21.93 7.61 1.31
CA LEU A 195 -20.76 8.50 1.39
C LEU A 195 -19.69 8.08 0.37
N THR A 196 -19.51 6.77 0.17
CA THR A 196 -18.54 6.25 -0.80
C THR A 196 -18.89 6.64 -2.23
N VAL A 197 -20.16 6.54 -2.62
CA VAL A 197 -20.63 6.97 -3.94
C VAL A 197 -20.43 8.47 -4.15
N PHE A 198 -20.72 9.28 -3.13
CA PHE A 198 -20.46 10.72 -3.19
C PHE A 198 -18.97 11.02 -3.46
N VAL A 199 -18.06 10.40 -2.72
CA VAL A 199 -16.61 10.56 -2.94
C VAL A 199 -16.19 10.07 -4.32
N LEU A 200 -16.76 8.96 -4.81
CA LEU A 200 -16.45 8.41 -6.12
C LEU A 200 -16.90 9.32 -7.27
N VAL A 201 -17.93 10.14 -7.08
CA VAL A 201 -18.37 11.16 -8.06
C VAL A 201 -17.48 12.41 -7.99
N VAL A 202 -17.01 12.80 -6.80
CA VAL A 202 -16.17 14.00 -6.59
C VAL A 202 -14.70 13.77 -6.96
N THR A 203 -14.21 12.53 -6.83
CA THR A 203 -12.80 12.19 -7.08
C THR A 203 -12.38 12.38 -8.54
N PRO A 204 -13.14 11.96 -9.58
CA PRO A 204 -12.74 12.13 -10.97
C PRO A 204 -12.58 13.60 -11.41
N PRO A 205 -13.50 14.53 -11.08
CA PRO A 205 -13.28 15.95 -11.32
C PRO A 205 -12.02 16.50 -10.64
N ALA A 206 -11.77 16.14 -9.39
CA ALA A 206 -10.57 16.55 -8.66
C ALA A 206 -9.29 16.00 -9.29
N ALA A 207 -9.31 14.72 -9.70
CA ALA A 207 -8.21 14.06 -10.40
C ALA A 207 -7.95 14.69 -11.78
N TRP A 208 -9.02 15.09 -12.49
CA TRP A 208 -8.90 15.78 -13.78
C TRP A 208 -8.26 17.16 -13.60
N LEU A 209 -8.70 17.94 -12.60
CA LEU A 209 -8.09 19.23 -12.28
C LEU A 209 -6.60 19.07 -11.93
N MET A 210 -6.25 18.16 -11.02
CA MET A 210 -4.85 17.87 -10.71
C MET A 210 -4.06 17.46 -11.94
N GLY A 211 -4.61 16.58 -12.78
CA GLY A 211 -3.97 16.14 -14.03
C GLY A 211 -3.67 17.30 -14.98
N THR A 212 -4.58 18.28 -15.10
CA THR A 212 -4.33 19.48 -15.90
C THR A 212 -3.24 20.37 -15.30
N VAL A 213 -3.21 20.54 -13.97
CA VAL A 213 -2.17 21.32 -13.28
C VAL A 213 -0.80 20.67 -13.47
N THR A 214 -0.68 19.35 -13.27
CA THR A 214 0.57 18.63 -13.48
C THR A 214 1.04 18.72 -14.94
N LYS A 215 0.12 18.64 -15.90
CA LYS A 215 0.45 18.79 -17.33
C LYS A 215 0.94 20.20 -17.66
N ARG A 216 0.35 21.24 -17.07
CA ARG A 216 0.77 22.63 -17.23
C ARG A 216 2.16 22.88 -16.65
N LEU A 217 2.45 22.34 -15.46
CA LEU A 217 3.79 22.44 -14.85
C LEU A 217 4.84 21.73 -15.71
N LYS A 218 4.55 20.52 -16.19
CA LYS A 218 5.48 19.77 -17.05
C LYS A 218 5.79 20.49 -18.37
N ASN A 219 4.80 21.18 -18.95
CA ASN A 219 5.00 21.97 -20.18
C ASN A 219 5.77 23.29 -19.96
N GLN A 220 5.88 23.78 -18.72
CA GLN A 220 6.69 24.96 -18.38
C GLN A 220 8.10 24.61 -17.93
N SER A 221 8.34 23.35 -17.52
CA SER A 221 9.64 22.85 -17.08
C SER A 221 10.40 22.06 -18.17
N ALA A 222 9.81 21.85 -19.34
CA ALA A 222 10.42 21.25 -20.53
C ALA A 222 10.75 22.34 -21.55
#